data_AF-R6DYA4-F1
#
_entry.id   AF-R6DYA4-F1
#
_cell.length_a   1.000
_cell.length_b   1.000
_cell.length_c   1.000
_cell.angle_alpha   90.00
_cell.angle_beta   90.00
_cell.angle_gamma   90.00
#
_symmetry.space_group_name_H-M   'P 1'
#
loop_
_entity.id
_entity.type
_entity.pdbx_description
1 polymer ?
#
loop_
_entity_poly.entity_id
_entity_poly.type
_entity_poly.pdbx_seq_one_letter_code
_entity_poly.pdbx_strand_id
1 'polypeptide(L)'
;MDSYIYILDDLVFFFTGVLFLYLFILTVASHFKHIIYSKTKKKYHCAILIPEGSPLITIYKEEPYEFITYNDLYQRINSLDKEQYDLVLILSDTACALSPRLMDKIYDAYDSGIQAIQLHSITENRQGFRNRFRILCDEIKNSICRAGNTQFGLSSNLLGTNMAIDLEWLQKNLKSSKTNIERKLLRQNIYIDYLPDAIVYCQSSPVCPYRKRIRKMASYLIPSLLEGNWSFFNRIIQQLIPSPLKLCIFVGIWALLITGYDWTSSFSWWILLFGLLITYSLAIPDYLVEDKKKKKHSIWRKRHLNSELKEIPA
;
A
#
# COMPACT_ATOMS: atom_id res chain seq x y z
N MET A 1 -35.43 -27.03 0.30
CA MET A 1 -34.26 -26.42 0.98
C MET A 1 -33.03 -26.49 0.09
N ASP A 2 -32.79 -27.61 -0.57
CA ASP A 2 -31.61 -27.80 -1.45
C ASP A 2 -31.48 -26.77 -2.56
N SER A 3 -32.57 -26.44 -3.29
CA SER A 3 -32.53 -25.42 -4.35
C SER A 3 -32.10 -24.04 -3.86
N TYR A 4 -32.43 -23.66 -2.63
CA TYR A 4 -32.00 -22.36 -2.07
C TYR A 4 -30.51 -22.35 -1.74
N ILE A 5 -29.96 -23.49 -1.30
CA ILE A 5 -28.54 -23.64 -1.00
C ILE A 5 -27.73 -23.52 -2.29
N TYR A 6 -28.14 -24.20 -3.37
CA TYR A 6 -27.47 -24.08 -4.67
C TYR A 6 -27.52 -22.66 -5.25
N ILE A 7 -28.68 -21.99 -5.19
CA ILE A 7 -28.80 -20.59 -5.64
C ILE A 7 -27.87 -19.65 -4.84
N LEU A 8 -27.80 -19.85 -3.52
CA LEU A 8 -26.90 -19.08 -2.68
C LEU A 8 -25.44 -19.38 -3.00
N ASP A 9 -25.07 -20.64 -3.18
CA ASP A 9 -23.72 -21.06 -3.52
C ASP A 9 -23.27 -20.44 -4.85
N ASP A 10 -24.10 -20.56 -5.90
CA ASP A 10 -23.83 -19.98 -7.22
C ASP A 10 -23.64 -18.46 -7.15
N LEU A 11 -24.48 -17.78 -6.37
CA LEU A 11 -24.39 -16.33 -6.18
C LEU A 11 -23.09 -15.94 -5.47
N VAL A 12 -22.76 -16.61 -4.36
CA VAL A 12 -21.53 -16.33 -3.60
C VAL A 12 -20.30 -16.67 -4.45
N PHE A 13 -20.35 -17.76 -5.22
CA PHE A 13 -19.30 -18.16 -6.15
C PHE A 13 -19.09 -17.10 -7.23
N PHE A 14 -20.17 -16.62 -7.86
CA PHE A 14 -20.10 -15.58 -8.88
C PHE A 14 -19.43 -14.30 -8.37
N PHE A 15 -19.88 -13.75 -7.24
CA PHE A 15 -19.28 -12.53 -6.69
C PHE A 15 -17.82 -12.74 -6.25
N THR A 16 -17.51 -13.90 -5.67
CA THR A 16 -16.13 -14.22 -5.28
C THR A 16 -15.23 -14.41 -6.51
N GLY A 17 -15.76 -15.01 -7.58
CA GLY A 17 -15.07 -15.18 -8.86
C GLY A 17 -14.77 -13.85 -9.55
N VAL A 18 -15.74 -12.92 -9.59
CA VAL A 18 -15.53 -11.55 -10.08
C VAL A 18 -14.46 -10.83 -9.25
N LEU A 19 -14.52 -10.96 -7.94
CA LEU A 19 -13.52 -10.38 -7.03
C LEU A 19 -12.13 -10.99 -7.28
N PHE A 20 -12.05 -12.30 -7.43
CA PHE A 20 -10.80 -13.01 -7.76
C PHE A 20 -10.21 -12.49 -9.06
N LEU A 21 -11.01 -12.40 -10.13
CA LEU A 21 -10.56 -11.91 -11.43
C LEU A 21 -10.03 -10.46 -11.32
N TYR A 22 -10.76 -9.60 -10.63
CA TYR A 22 -10.33 -8.22 -10.37
C TYR A 22 -8.98 -8.16 -9.65
N LEU A 23 -8.79 -8.96 -8.59
CA LEU A 23 -7.54 -9.02 -7.84
C LEU A 23 -6.40 -9.61 -8.67
N PHE A 24 -6.68 -10.61 -9.49
CA PHE A 24 -5.72 -11.24 -10.39
C PHE A 24 -5.21 -10.25 -11.43
N ILE A 25 -6.11 -9.51 -12.09
CA ILE A 25 -5.75 -8.48 -13.08
C ILE A 25 -4.83 -7.43 -12.45
N LEU A 26 -5.18 -6.90 -11.27
CA LEU A 26 -4.34 -5.90 -10.59
C LEU A 26 -2.99 -6.47 -10.14
N THR A 27 -2.96 -7.74 -9.75
CA THR A 27 -1.71 -8.41 -9.38
C THR A 27 -0.81 -8.55 -10.61
N VAL A 28 -1.33 -9.02 -11.74
CA VAL A 28 -0.57 -9.12 -12.99
C VAL A 28 -0.07 -7.74 -13.43
N ALA A 29 -0.93 -6.72 -13.38
CA ALA A 29 -0.56 -5.34 -13.70
C ALA A 29 0.57 -4.83 -12.80
N SER A 30 0.62 -5.23 -11.53
CA SER A 30 1.67 -4.80 -10.59
C SER A 30 3.08 -5.27 -10.96
N HIS A 31 3.20 -6.30 -11.81
CA HIS A 31 4.48 -6.81 -12.33
C HIS A 31 4.93 -6.13 -13.61
N PHE A 32 4.09 -5.28 -14.21
CA PHE A 32 4.49 -4.51 -15.38
C PHE A 32 5.52 -3.46 -15.00
N LYS A 33 6.39 -3.14 -15.96
CA LYS A 33 7.50 -2.22 -15.77
C LYS A 33 6.95 -0.84 -15.44
N HIS A 34 7.28 -0.37 -14.23
CA HIS A 34 6.85 0.94 -13.77
C HIS A 34 7.33 2.07 -14.69
N ILE A 35 6.53 3.14 -14.73
CA ILE A 35 6.87 4.36 -15.45
C ILE A 35 8.11 4.95 -14.80
N ILE A 36 9.16 5.12 -15.61
CA ILE A 36 10.37 5.82 -15.20
C ILE A 36 10.23 7.24 -15.73
N TYR A 37 10.12 8.19 -14.81
CA TYR A 37 10.06 9.60 -15.16
C TYR A 37 11.40 10.10 -15.69
N SER A 38 11.34 11.07 -16.60
CA SER A 38 12.55 11.75 -17.07
C SER A 38 13.17 12.55 -15.93
N LYS A 39 14.50 12.56 -15.89
CA LYS A 39 15.23 13.36 -14.90
C LYS A 39 14.83 14.83 -14.98
N THR A 40 14.40 15.39 -13.87
CA THR A 40 14.07 16.81 -13.78
C THR A 40 15.31 17.65 -14.06
N LYS A 41 15.11 18.75 -14.77
CA LYS A 41 16.13 19.81 -14.94
C LYS A 41 15.91 20.97 -13.96
N LYS A 42 14.74 21.02 -13.32
CA LYS A 42 14.35 22.07 -12.37
C LYS A 42 14.70 21.65 -10.96
N LYS A 43 15.13 22.62 -10.16
CA LYS A 43 15.24 22.46 -8.71
C LYS A 43 13.90 22.85 -8.10
N TYR A 44 13.26 21.88 -7.47
CA TYR A 44 12.08 22.11 -6.65
C TYR A 44 12.49 22.18 -5.18
N HIS A 45 11.73 22.95 -4.41
CA HIS A 45 11.90 23.03 -2.98
C HIS A 45 10.77 22.29 -2.29
N CYS A 46 11.13 21.25 -1.53
CA CYS A 46 10.16 20.43 -0.80
C CYS A 46 10.27 20.66 0.71
N ALA A 47 9.15 21.00 1.34
CA ALA A 47 9.03 21.03 2.78
C ALA A 47 8.85 19.60 3.31
N ILE A 48 9.82 19.09 4.08
CA ILE A 48 9.74 17.73 4.65
C ILE A 48 9.13 17.80 6.05
N LEU A 49 7.84 17.47 6.16
CA LEU A 49 7.09 17.52 7.40
C LEU A 49 7.18 16.21 8.18
N ILE A 50 7.53 16.32 9.46
CA ILE A 50 7.65 15.19 10.39
C ILE A 50 6.89 15.48 11.70
N PRO A 51 6.14 14.52 12.27
CA PRO A 51 5.55 14.67 13.61
C PRO A 51 6.61 14.88 14.71
N GLU A 52 6.29 15.67 15.74
CA GLU A 52 7.16 15.78 16.92
C GLU A 52 7.43 14.42 17.56
N GLY A 53 8.70 14.19 17.95
CA GLY A 53 9.14 12.93 18.57
C GLY A 53 9.54 11.82 17.58
N SER A 54 9.58 12.10 16.27
CA SER A 54 10.04 11.12 15.28
C SER A 54 11.52 10.75 15.46
N PRO A 55 11.89 9.47 15.30
CA PRO A 55 13.27 9.01 15.44
C PRO A 55 14.17 9.49 14.28
N LEU A 56 13.62 9.98 13.16
CA LEU A 56 14.42 10.52 12.05
C LEU A 56 15.23 11.76 12.45
N ILE A 57 14.69 12.59 13.34
CA ILE A 57 15.29 13.87 13.73
C ILE A 57 16.65 13.65 14.40
N THR A 58 16.80 12.58 15.17
CA THR A 58 18.06 12.26 15.86
C THR A 58 19.09 11.62 14.93
N ILE A 59 18.63 10.89 13.92
CA ILE A 59 19.49 10.13 12.98
C ILE A 59 20.07 11.06 11.91
N TYR A 60 19.29 12.00 11.39
CA TYR A 60 19.67 12.86 10.26
C TYR A 60 20.14 14.26 10.67
N LYS A 61 20.62 14.46 11.90
CA LYS A 61 21.09 15.78 12.38
C LYS A 61 22.20 16.41 11.51
N GLU A 62 22.93 15.60 10.76
CA GLU A 62 24.11 15.99 9.98
C GLU A 62 23.91 15.85 8.45
N GLU A 63 22.70 15.53 8.00
CA GLU A 63 22.35 15.34 6.58
C GLU A 63 21.70 16.59 5.96
N PRO A 64 21.65 16.71 4.61
CA PRO A 64 21.20 17.93 3.92
C PRO A 64 19.68 18.19 3.97
N TYR A 65 18.92 17.38 4.69
CA TYR A 65 17.46 17.50 4.73
C TYR A 65 17.02 18.46 5.83
N GLU A 66 16.37 19.56 5.43
CA GLU A 66 15.71 20.46 6.37
C GLU A 66 14.35 19.86 6.77
N PHE A 67 14.33 19.19 7.93
CA PHE A 67 13.12 18.63 8.49
C PHE A 67 12.34 19.68 9.25
N ILE A 68 11.05 19.74 8.98
CA ILE A 68 10.12 20.66 9.59
C ILE A 68 9.19 19.87 10.50
N THR A 69 9.29 20.11 11.80
CA THR A 69 8.44 19.44 12.78
C THR A 69 7.04 20.06 12.84
N TYR A 70 6.05 19.25 13.23
CA TYR A 70 4.70 19.76 13.47
C TYR A 70 3.99 19.01 14.61
N ASN A 71 3.15 19.78 15.31
CA ASN A 71 2.12 19.26 16.22
C ASN A 71 0.75 19.18 15.53
N ASP A 72 0.35 20.24 14.84
CA ASP A 72 -0.84 20.26 13.98
C ASP A 72 -0.42 20.44 12.52
N LEU A 73 -0.63 19.37 11.74
CA LEU A 73 -0.33 19.33 10.31
C LEU A 73 -1.04 20.46 9.54
N TYR A 74 -2.27 20.82 9.90
CA TYR A 74 -3.03 21.85 9.20
C TYR A 74 -2.44 23.25 9.40
N GLN A 75 -2.14 23.59 10.66
CA GLN A 75 -1.51 24.87 10.98
C GLN A 75 -0.14 24.98 10.30
N ARG A 76 0.66 23.89 10.35
CA ARG A 76 1.99 23.90 9.76
C ARG A 76 1.95 24.08 8.25
N ILE A 77 1.10 23.33 7.54
CA ILE A 77 0.96 23.47 6.07
C ILE A 77 0.56 24.89 5.68
N ASN A 78 -0.36 25.52 6.42
CA ASN A 78 -0.79 26.89 6.12
C ASN A 78 0.24 27.96 6.47
N SER A 79 1.22 27.65 7.34
CA SER A 79 2.34 28.56 7.64
C SER A 79 3.49 28.48 6.65
N LEU A 80 3.51 27.48 5.76
CA LEU A 80 4.56 27.35 4.75
C LEU A 80 4.39 28.43 3.68
N ASP A 81 5.50 29.08 3.32
CA ASP A 81 5.53 30.06 2.26
C ASP A 81 5.54 29.36 0.88
N LYS A 82 4.68 29.82 -0.01
CA LYS A 82 4.56 29.32 -1.38
C LYS A 82 5.71 29.75 -2.27
N GLU A 83 6.36 30.86 -1.95
CA GLU A 83 7.54 31.31 -2.70
C GLU A 83 8.78 30.46 -2.38
N GLN A 84 8.78 29.81 -1.21
CA GLN A 84 9.88 28.99 -0.74
C GLN A 84 9.71 27.50 -1.07
N TYR A 85 8.47 26.99 -1.09
CA TYR A 85 8.21 25.57 -1.23
C TYR A 85 7.14 25.28 -2.28
N ASP A 86 7.43 24.36 -3.20
CA ASP A 86 6.48 23.89 -4.22
C ASP A 86 5.68 22.68 -3.72
N LEU A 87 6.34 21.82 -2.94
CA LEU A 87 5.84 20.51 -2.55
C LEU A 87 5.97 20.29 -1.04
N VAL A 88 5.08 19.47 -0.50
CA VAL A 88 5.14 19.00 0.89
C VAL A 88 5.29 17.49 0.92
N LEU A 89 6.35 17.01 1.55
CA LEU A 89 6.55 15.60 1.87
C LEU A 89 6.10 15.35 3.32
N ILE A 90 5.01 14.62 3.50
CA ILE A 90 4.47 14.28 4.83
C ILE A 90 4.94 12.88 5.20
N LEU A 91 5.85 12.78 6.18
CA LEU A 91 6.39 11.51 6.67
C LEU A 91 5.59 10.97 7.86
N SER A 92 5.62 9.65 8.06
CA SER A 92 5.04 9.03 9.24
C SER A 92 5.86 9.30 10.50
N ASP A 93 5.18 9.37 11.64
CA ASP A 93 5.76 9.29 12.99
C ASP A 93 6.74 8.13 13.19
N THR A 94 6.47 7.00 12.55
CA THR A 94 7.25 5.76 12.65
C THR A 94 8.41 5.68 11.65
N ALA A 95 8.59 6.66 10.77
CA ALA A 95 9.68 6.67 9.81
C ALA A 95 11.03 6.73 10.52
N CYS A 96 12.01 5.93 10.07
CA CYS A 96 13.33 5.79 10.68
C CYS A 96 14.49 5.98 9.69
N ALA A 97 14.29 5.71 8.40
CA ALA A 97 15.29 5.98 7.37
C ALA A 97 14.63 6.25 6.01
N LEU A 98 15.35 6.93 5.13
CA LEU A 98 14.93 7.25 3.76
C LEU A 98 15.87 6.59 2.75
N SER A 99 15.35 6.09 1.63
CA SER A 99 16.20 5.57 0.57
C SER A 99 17.07 6.66 -0.06
N PRO A 100 18.27 6.32 -0.57
CA PRO A 100 19.06 7.24 -1.37
C PRO A 100 18.27 7.77 -2.58
N ARG A 101 18.48 9.03 -2.93
CA ARG A 101 17.83 9.70 -4.07
C ARG A 101 16.29 9.71 -4.01
N LEU A 102 15.73 9.66 -2.80
CA LEU A 102 14.27 9.76 -2.60
C LEU A 102 13.72 11.03 -3.27
N MET A 103 14.35 12.17 -2.99
CA MET A 103 13.91 13.47 -3.50
C MET A 103 14.01 13.57 -5.02
N ASP A 104 15.09 13.05 -5.61
CA ASP A 104 15.26 13.04 -7.07
C ASP A 104 14.07 12.36 -7.74
N LYS A 105 13.63 11.20 -7.24
CA LYS A 105 12.47 10.45 -7.79
C LYS A 105 11.16 11.22 -7.62
N ILE A 106 10.98 11.91 -6.50
CA ILE A 106 9.81 12.74 -6.25
C ILE A 106 9.78 13.92 -7.23
N TYR A 107 10.93 14.57 -7.45
CA TYR A 107 11.04 15.71 -8.36
C TYR A 107 10.86 15.30 -9.82
N ASP A 108 11.38 14.15 -10.24
CA ASP A 108 11.17 13.61 -11.58
C ASP A 108 9.67 13.38 -11.86
N ALA A 109 8.94 12.82 -10.88
CA ALA A 109 7.50 12.61 -10.98
C ALA A 109 6.72 13.95 -10.97
N TYR A 110 7.12 14.89 -10.12
CA TYR A 110 6.47 16.19 -10.01
C TYR A 110 6.65 17.06 -11.27
N ASP A 111 7.87 17.11 -11.84
CA ASP A 111 8.13 17.81 -13.13
C ASP A 111 7.32 17.20 -14.29
N SER A 112 7.01 15.91 -14.20
CA SER A 112 6.14 15.20 -15.14
C SER A 112 4.65 15.50 -14.95
N GLY A 113 4.28 16.39 -14.03
CA GLY A 113 2.91 16.86 -13.80
C GLY A 113 2.14 16.10 -12.71
N ILE A 114 2.80 15.20 -11.97
CA ILE A 114 2.14 14.45 -10.89
C ILE A 114 2.04 15.32 -9.63
N GLN A 115 0.83 15.67 -9.24
CA GLN A 115 0.57 16.54 -8.08
C GLN A 115 0.52 15.80 -6.72
N ALA A 116 0.23 14.51 -6.72
CA ALA A 116 0.12 13.70 -5.51
C ALA A 116 0.79 12.34 -5.71
N ILE A 117 1.70 12.01 -4.80
CA ILE A 117 2.61 10.87 -4.92
C ILE A 117 2.58 10.09 -3.61
N GLN A 118 2.24 8.80 -3.68
CA GLN A 118 2.42 7.88 -2.57
C GLN A 118 3.80 7.21 -2.65
N LEU A 119 4.57 7.27 -1.57
CA LEU A 119 5.86 6.57 -1.46
C LEU A 119 5.68 5.15 -0.92
N HIS A 120 6.67 4.30 -1.15
CA HIS A 120 6.71 2.95 -0.63
C HIS A 120 7.16 2.94 0.83
N SER A 121 6.37 2.32 1.72
CA SER A 121 6.69 2.25 3.15
C SER A 121 7.08 0.83 3.52
N ILE A 122 8.32 0.61 3.96
CA ILE A 122 8.81 -0.70 4.40
C ILE A 122 8.89 -0.74 5.91
N THR A 123 8.24 -1.74 6.52
CA THR A 123 8.33 -1.96 7.97
C THR A 123 9.51 -2.87 8.34
N GLU A 124 10.38 -2.38 9.23
CA GLU A 124 11.56 -3.12 9.70
C GLU A 124 11.26 -4.11 10.83
N ASN A 125 10.35 -3.77 11.75
CA ASN A 125 10.05 -4.64 12.89
C ASN A 125 9.24 -5.87 12.48
N ARG A 126 9.96 -6.97 12.21
CA ARG A 126 9.44 -8.28 11.79
C ARG A 126 9.36 -9.30 12.93
N GLN A 127 9.44 -8.86 14.19
CA GLN A 127 9.37 -9.75 15.33
C GLN A 127 7.94 -10.26 15.56
N GLY A 128 7.79 -11.57 15.72
CA GLY A 128 6.50 -12.23 15.96
C GLY A 128 5.72 -12.57 14.68
N PHE A 129 4.94 -13.66 14.75
CA PHE A 129 4.13 -14.16 13.64
C PHE A 129 3.09 -13.13 13.16
N ARG A 130 2.37 -12.50 14.09
CA ARG A 130 1.34 -11.50 13.77
C ARG A 130 1.88 -10.32 12.95
N ASN A 131 3.03 -9.77 13.34
CA ASN A 131 3.64 -8.65 12.62
C ASN A 131 4.11 -9.05 11.22
N ARG A 132 4.69 -10.25 11.06
CA ARG A 132 5.08 -10.76 9.74
C ARG A 132 3.88 -10.91 8.81
N PHE A 133 2.76 -11.44 9.31
CA PHE A 133 1.53 -11.55 8.53
C PHE A 133 0.91 -10.20 8.20
N ARG A 134 0.98 -9.24 9.11
CA ARG A 134 0.55 -7.86 8.85
C ARG A 134 1.37 -7.23 7.72
N ILE A 135 2.69 -7.31 7.80
CA ILE A 135 3.60 -6.79 6.76
C ILE A 135 3.30 -7.47 5.42
N LEU A 136 3.11 -8.78 5.41
CA LEU A 136 2.74 -9.51 4.20
C LEU A 136 1.43 -8.99 3.58
N CYS A 137 0.40 -8.79 4.40
CA CYS A 137 -0.88 -8.25 3.94
C CYS A 137 -0.76 -6.79 3.47
N ASP A 138 0.11 -6.00 4.12
CA ASP A 138 0.37 -4.62 3.73
C ASP A 138 1.10 -4.56 2.37
N GLU A 139 2.05 -5.47 2.12
CA GLU A 139 2.71 -5.56 0.81
C GLU A 139 1.80 -6.07 -0.30
N ILE A 140 0.98 -7.09 -0.03
CA ILE A 140 -0.03 -7.52 -1.02
C ILE A 140 -0.95 -6.35 -1.40
N LYS A 141 -1.33 -5.50 -0.43
CA LYS A 141 -2.10 -4.28 -0.71
C LYS A 141 -1.28 -3.22 -1.45
N ASN A 142 0.03 -3.11 -1.21
CA ASN A 142 0.92 -2.23 -1.99
C ASN A 142 0.92 -2.65 -3.46
N SER A 143 1.12 -3.94 -3.73
CA SER A 143 1.11 -4.49 -5.08
C SER A 143 -0.24 -4.31 -5.76
N ILE A 144 -1.35 -4.65 -5.10
CA ILE A 144 -2.68 -4.60 -5.73
C ILE A 144 -3.24 -3.17 -5.81
N CYS A 145 -3.31 -2.46 -4.68
CA CYS A 145 -4.01 -1.17 -4.60
C CYS A 145 -3.16 0.03 -5.01
N ARG A 146 -1.85 -0.14 -5.22
CA ARG A 146 -0.96 0.96 -5.63
C ARG A 146 -0.28 0.64 -6.94
N ALA A 147 0.68 -0.29 -6.95
CA ALA A 147 1.41 -0.65 -8.16
C ALA A 147 0.47 -1.12 -9.28
N GLY A 148 -0.42 -2.08 -9.00
CA GLY A 148 -1.37 -2.60 -9.97
C GLY A 148 -2.33 -1.53 -10.49
N ASN A 149 -2.85 -0.68 -9.60
CA ASN A 149 -3.69 0.45 -9.99
C ASN A 149 -2.96 1.40 -10.94
N THR A 150 -1.75 1.86 -10.59
CA THR A 150 -1.04 2.85 -11.40
C THR A 150 -0.61 2.29 -12.75
N GLN A 151 -0.20 1.02 -12.79
CA GLN A 151 0.10 0.33 -14.06
C GLN A 151 -1.16 0.13 -14.93
N PHE A 152 -2.33 -0.01 -14.31
CA PHE A 152 -3.61 -0.06 -15.01
C PHE A 152 -4.15 1.32 -15.41
N GLY A 153 -3.42 2.42 -15.11
CA GLY A 153 -3.84 3.79 -15.40
C GLY A 153 -4.82 4.40 -14.38
N LEU A 154 -5.02 3.75 -13.23
CA LEU A 154 -5.85 4.23 -12.13
C LEU A 154 -5.01 4.86 -11.02
N SER A 155 -5.62 5.73 -10.21
CA SER A 155 -4.92 6.35 -9.07
C SER A 155 -4.54 5.33 -8.00
N SER A 156 -3.38 5.53 -7.37
CA SER A 156 -2.90 4.74 -6.25
C SER A 156 -3.68 5.01 -4.96
N ASN A 157 -3.65 4.03 -4.07
CA ASN A 157 -4.18 4.16 -2.71
C ASN A 157 -3.24 4.99 -1.82
N LEU A 158 -3.77 6.08 -1.27
CA LEU A 158 -3.06 6.96 -0.33
C LEU A 158 -3.18 6.45 1.12
N LEU A 159 -2.05 6.34 1.81
CA LEU A 159 -1.97 5.99 3.23
C LEU A 159 -2.32 7.18 4.14
N GLY A 160 -2.06 8.39 3.67
CA GLY A 160 -2.14 9.61 4.47
C GLY A 160 -0.82 10.01 5.16
N THR A 161 0.22 9.19 5.00
CA THR A 161 1.62 9.47 5.39
C THR A 161 2.56 8.86 4.34
N ASN A 162 3.83 9.24 4.40
CA ASN A 162 4.87 8.89 3.43
C ASN A 162 4.42 9.23 2.01
N MET A 163 4.00 10.48 1.83
CA MET A 163 3.40 10.98 0.59
C MET A 163 3.88 12.40 0.31
N ALA A 164 4.04 12.70 -0.97
CA ALA A 164 4.42 14.01 -1.48
C ALA A 164 3.22 14.63 -2.20
N ILE A 165 2.87 15.87 -1.89
CA ILE A 165 1.72 16.56 -2.49
C ILE A 165 2.08 18.03 -2.74
N ASP A 166 1.58 18.57 -3.84
CA ASP A 166 1.60 19.99 -4.17
C ASP A 166 1.14 20.89 -3.01
N LEU A 167 1.95 21.90 -2.65
CA LEU A 167 1.70 22.77 -1.51
C LEU A 167 0.46 23.64 -1.73
N GLU A 168 0.33 24.25 -2.91
CA GLU A 168 -0.80 25.14 -3.20
C GLU A 168 -2.12 24.40 -3.12
N TRP A 169 -2.16 23.20 -3.69
CA TRP A 169 -3.31 22.33 -3.63
C TRP A 169 -3.65 21.97 -2.17
N LEU A 170 -2.65 21.62 -1.36
CA LEU A 170 -2.84 21.30 0.05
C LEU A 170 -3.42 22.48 0.83
N GLN A 171 -2.82 23.67 0.74
CA GLN A 171 -3.29 24.85 1.47
C GLN A 171 -4.73 25.24 1.07
N LYS A 172 -5.09 25.12 -0.21
CA LYS A 172 -6.44 25.41 -0.68
C LYS A 172 -7.48 24.38 -0.22
N ASN A 173 -7.09 23.12 -0.11
CA ASN A 173 -8.04 22.02 0.10
C ASN A 173 -8.04 21.47 1.53
N LEU A 174 -7.00 21.64 2.33
CA LEU A 174 -6.96 21.14 3.69
C LEU A 174 -7.88 22.01 4.57
N LYS A 175 -8.72 21.37 5.40
CA LYS A 175 -9.61 22.10 6.35
C LYS A 175 -9.25 21.82 7.82
N SER A 176 -8.52 20.74 8.05
CA SER A 176 -8.05 20.26 9.35
C SER A 176 -7.06 19.12 9.13
N SER A 177 -6.26 18.78 10.13
CA SER A 177 -5.32 17.65 10.11
C SER A 177 -6.01 16.29 9.87
N LYS A 178 -7.32 16.19 10.18
CA LYS A 178 -8.14 14.99 9.96
C LYS A 178 -8.86 14.98 8.61
N THR A 179 -8.54 15.90 7.71
CA THR A 179 -9.13 15.94 6.37
C THR A 179 -8.72 14.68 5.59
N ASN A 180 -9.68 14.01 4.97
CA ASN A 180 -9.38 12.89 4.07
C ASN A 180 -8.88 13.43 2.73
N ILE A 181 -7.55 13.55 2.63
CA ILE A 181 -6.83 14.11 1.48
C ILE A 181 -7.10 13.29 0.22
N GLU A 182 -6.97 11.97 0.31
CA GLU A 182 -7.22 11.03 -0.79
C GLU A 182 -8.59 11.25 -1.44
N ARG A 183 -9.64 11.35 -0.61
CA ARG A 183 -11.00 11.57 -1.11
C ARG A 183 -11.11 12.90 -1.86
N LYS A 184 -10.44 13.96 -1.40
CA LYS A 184 -10.51 15.27 -2.06
C LYS A 184 -9.80 15.26 -3.41
N LEU A 185 -8.61 14.66 -3.48
CA LEU A 185 -7.86 14.45 -4.73
C LEU A 185 -8.71 13.69 -5.75
N LEU A 186 -9.25 12.54 -5.36
CA LEU A 186 -10.05 11.70 -6.25
C LEU A 186 -11.34 12.38 -6.71
N ARG A 187 -12.02 13.15 -5.85
CA ARG A 187 -13.22 13.92 -6.25
C ARG A 187 -12.92 15.04 -7.24
N GLN A 188 -11.68 15.51 -7.29
CA GLN A 188 -11.23 16.52 -8.25
C GLN A 188 -10.58 15.89 -9.48
N ASN A 189 -10.67 14.56 -9.65
CA ASN A 189 -10.02 13.80 -10.71
C ASN A 189 -8.49 13.99 -10.76
N ILE A 190 -7.88 14.28 -9.61
CA ILE A 190 -6.42 14.41 -9.52
C ILE A 190 -5.83 13.00 -9.39
N TYR A 191 -4.94 12.69 -10.32
CA TYR A 191 -4.23 11.41 -10.35
C TYR A 191 -3.26 11.34 -9.16
N ILE A 192 -3.23 10.16 -8.53
CA ILE A 192 -2.30 9.88 -7.43
C ILE A 192 -1.37 8.79 -7.94
N ASP A 193 -0.09 9.07 -8.03
CA ASP A 193 0.89 8.07 -8.47
C ASP A 193 1.45 7.28 -7.29
N TYR A 194 2.17 6.21 -7.57
CA TYR A 194 2.88 5.39 -6.61
C TYR A 194 4.32 5.17 -7.06
N LEU A 195 5.27 5.60 -6.23
CA LEU A 195 6.69 5.41 -6.48
C LEU A 195 7.22 4.23 -5.62
N PRO A 196 7.31 3.01 -6.18
CA PRO A 196 7.84 1.84 -5.46
C PRO A 196 9.32 2.01 -5.10
N ASP A 197 10.05 2.73 -5.94
CA ASP A 197 11.48 2.96 -5.83
C ASP A 197 11.85 4.04 -4.79
N ALA A 198 10.87 4.84 -4.36
CA ALA A 198 11.06 5.88 -3.35
C ALA A 198 10.64 5.32 -1.98
N ILE A 199 11.60 4.84 -1.21
CA ILE A 199 11.34 4.02 -0.02
C ILE A 199 11.52 4.84 1.26
N VAL A 200 10.52 4.73 2.14
CA VAL A 200 10.58 5.19 3.53
C VAL A 200 10.58 3.97 4.43
N TYR A 201 11.65 3.79 5.20
CA TYR A 201 11.74 2.74 6.20
C TYR A 201 11.02 3.20 7.47
N CYS A 202 10.18 2.32 8.03
CA CYS A 202 9.40 2.58 9.23
C CYS A 202 9.63 1.50 10.29
N GLN A 203 9.65 1.90 11.55
CA GLN A 203 9.74 0.96 12.68
C GLN A 203 8.49 0.08 12.80
N SER A 204 7.31 0.61 12.44
CA SER A 204 6.06 -0.14 12.45
C SER A 204 5.16 0.26 11.27
N SER A 205 4.08 -0.48 11.01
CA SER A 205 3.15 -0.15 9.91
C SER A 205 2.55 1.25 10.14
N PRO A 206 2.65 2.19 9.18
CA PRO A 206 2.13 3.54 9.36
C PRO A 206 0.61 3.53 9.51
N VAL A 207 0.10 4.37 10.40
CA VAL A 207 -1.34 4.49 10.66
C VAL A 207 -1.89 5.69 9.90
N CYS A 208 -3.02 5.49 9.20
CA CYS A 208 -3.70 6.56 8.49
C CYS A 208 -4.20 7.62 9.51
N PRO A 209 -3.78 8.90 9.40
CA PRO A 209 -4.05 9.92 10.42
C PRO A 209 -5.52 10.36 10.46
N TYR A 210 -6.31 10.03 9.44
CA TYR A 210 -7.73 10.35 9.35
C TYR A 210 -8.60 9.11 9.19
N ARG A 211 -9.81 9.18 9.74
CA ARG A 211 -10.81 8.10 9.64
C ARG A 211 -11.44 8.06 8.25
N LYS A 212 -11.32 6.91 7.58
CA LYS A 212 -12.03 6.63 6.32
C LYS A 212 -13.51 6.34 6.64
N ARG A 213 -14.42 7.20 6.15
CA ARG A 213 -15.88 7.05 6.35
C ARG A 213 -16.48 6.22 5.23
N ILE A 214 -16.37 4.89 5.34
CA ILE A 214 -16.76 3.91 4.31
C ILE A 214 -18.22 4.15 3.84
N ARG A 215 -19.19 4.28 4.75
CA ARG A 215 -20.61 4.51 4.40
C ARG A 215 -20.81 5.76 3.55
N LYS A 216 -20.17 6.88 3.91
CA LYS A 216 -20.25 8.14 3.16
C LYS A 216 -19.50 8.04 1.82
N MET A 217 -18.62 7.07 1.64
CA MET A 217 -17.89 6.88 0.40
C MET A 217 -18.66 5.98 -0.55
N ALA A 218 -19.27 4.91 -0.02
CA ALA A 218 -20.18 4.03 -0.75
C ALA A 218 -21.37 4.75 -1.37
N SER A 219 -21.89 5.82 -0.74
CA SER A 219 -22.98 6.63 -1.32
C SER A 219 -22.60 7.32 -2.64
N TYR A 220 -21.30 7.41 -2.96
CA TYR A 220 -20.82 7.97 -4.23
C TYR A 220 -20.51 6.88 -5.27
N LEU A 221 -20.80 5.61 -5.02
CA LEU A 221 -20.49 4.52 -5.95
C LEU A 221 -21.17 4.73 -7.30
N ILE A 222 -22.49 4.97 -7.31
CA ILE A 222 -23.26 5.22 -8.53
C ILE A 222 -22.88 6.56 -9.17
N PRO A 223 -22.84 7.70 -8.44
CA PRO A 223 -22.39 8.97 -9.02
C PRO A 223 -21.01 8.88 -9.69
N SER A 224 -20.03 8.24 -9.06
CA SER A 224 -18.67 8.17 -9.59
C SER A 224 -18.59 7.36 -10.89
N LEU A 225 -19.44 6.33 -11.02
CA LEU A 225 -19.55 5.54 -12.24
C LEU A 225 -20.16 6.36 -13.38
N LEU A 226 -21.21 7.13 -13.09
CA LEU A 226 -21.90 7.99 -14.08
C LEU A 226 -21.04 9.18 -14.52
N GLU A 227 -20.25 9.75 -13.60
CA GLU A 227 -19.31 10.84 -13.87
C GLU A 227 -18.05 10.39 -14.62
N GLY A 228 -17.83 9.08 -14.79
CA GLY A 228 -16.61 8.53 -15.42
C GLY A 228 -15.35 8.65 -14.55
N ASN A 229 -15.51 8.88 -13.25
CA ASN A 229 -14.38 8.95 -12.31
C ASN A 229 -13.95 7.54 -11.88
N TRP A 230 -13.29 6.83 -12.78
CA TRP A 230 -12.88 5.44 -12.60
C TRP A 230 -11.95 5.23 -11.40
N SER A 231 -11.04 6.17 -11.14
CA SER A 231 -10.14 6.11 -9.98
C SER A 231 -10.91 6.19 -8.67
N PHE A 232 -11.89 7.09 -8.55
CA PHE A 232 -12.71 7.19 -7.34
C PHE A 232 -13.66 5.99 -7.17
N PHE A 233 -14.25 5.52 -8.27
CA PHE A 233 -15.08 4.31 -8.28
C PHE A 233 -14.28 3.07 -7.84
N ASN A 234 -13.12 2.84 -8.44
CA ASN A 234 -12.21 1.76 -8.07
C ASN A 234 -11.82 1.85 -6.59
N ARG A 235 -11.57 3.08 -6.11
CA ARG A 235 -11.24 3.29 -4.70
C ARG A 235 -12.38 2.91 -3.75
N ILE A 236 -13.64 3.15 -4.13
CA ILE A 236 -14.81 2.73 -3.36
C ILE A 236 -14.87 1.20 -3.34
N ILE A 237 -14.72 0.52 -4.48
CA ILE A 237 -14.67 -0.95 -4.56
C ILE A 237 -13.60 -1.50 -3.61
N GLN A 238 -12.37 -0.99 -3.69
CA GLN A 238 -11.26 -1.44 -2.85
C GLN A 238 -11.49 -1.29 -1.34
N GLN A 239 -12.33 -0.34 -0.91
CA GLN A 239 -12.70 -0.21 0.50
C GLN A 239 -13.77 -1.20 0.96
N LEU A 240 -14.55 -1.76 0.03
CA LEU A 240 -15.53 -2.80 0.30
C LEU A 240 -14.88 -4.19 0.26
N ILE A 241 -13.78 -4.35 -0.47
CA ILE A 241 -13.03 -5.60 -0.54
C ILE A 241 -12.46 -5.96 0.85
N PRO A 242 -12.71 -7.18 1.35
CA PRO A 242 -12.11 -7.63 2.60
C PRO A 242 -10.59 -7.73 2.48
N SER A 243 -9.87 -7.62 3.60
CA SER A 243 -8.43 -7.83 3.59
C SER A 243 -8.07 -9.22 3.03
N PRO A 244 -6.93 -9.40 2.33
CA PRO A 244 -6.56 -10.66 1.67
C PRO A 244 -6.77 -11.91 2.53
N LEU A 245 -6.32 -11.86 3.79
CA LEU A 245 -6.47 -12.96 4.74
C LEU A 245 -7.94 -13.28 5.08
N LYS A 246 -8.79 -12.27 5.24
CA LYS A 246 -10.22 -12.47 5.50
C LYS A 246 -10.92 -13.09 4.30
N LEU A 247 -10.51 -12.73 3.08
CA LEU A 247 -11.06 -13.34 1.87
C LEU A 247 -10.69 -14.82 1.80
N CYS A 248 -9.42 -15.18 2.01
CA CYS A 248 -8.99 -16.59 2.03
C CYS A 248 -9.72 -17.41 3.11
N ILE A 249 -9.88 -16.85 4.32
CA ILE A 249 -10.61 -17.53 5.40
C ILE A 249 -12.07 -17.74 5.01
N PHE A 250 -12.73 -16.71 4.47
CA PHE A 250 -14.11 -16.81 4.02
C PHE A 250 -14.28 -17.91 2.97
N VAL A 251 -13.47 -17.88 1.91
CA VAL A 251 -13.49 -18.88 0.83
C VAL A 251 -13.16 -20.27 1.35
N GLY A 252 -12.20 -20.40 2.27
CA GLY A 252 -11.83 -21.68 2.87
C GLY A 252 -12.94 -22.28 3.75
N ILE A 253 -13.60 -21.46 4.58
CA ILE A 253 -14.74 -21.92 5.38
C ILE A 253 -15.89 -22.33 4.46
N TRP A 254 -16.19 -21.54 3.44
CA TRP A 254 -17.26 -21.84 2.48
C TRP A 254 -16.97 -23.14 1.71
N ALA A 255 -15.74 -23.32 1.22
CA ALA A 255 -15.30 -24.56 0.58
C ALA A 255 -15.48 -25.78 1.49
N LEU A 256 -15.13 -25.68 2.77
CA LEU A 256 -15.33 -26.77 3.74
C LEU A 256 -16.81 -27.10 3.96
N LEU A 257 -17.68 -26.08 4.05
CA LEU A 257 -19.12 -26.27 4.19
C LEU A 257 -19.71 -26.99 2.97
N ILE A 258 -19.37 -26.54 1.75
CA ILE A 258 -19.84 -27.18 0.52
C ILE A 258 -19.27 -28.59 0.38
N THR A 259 -18.01 -28.83 0.77
CA THR A 259 -17.42 -30.19 0.78
C THR A 259 -18.25 -31.18 1.61
N GLY A 260 -18.80 -30.74 2.74
CA GLY A 260 -19.66 -31.57 3.59
C GLY A 260 -21.08 -31.75 3.06
N TYR A 261 -21.55 -30.87 2.18
CA TYR A 261 -22.90 -30.91 1.59
C TYR A 261 -22.90 -31.64 0.23
N ASP A 262 -22.06 -31.19 -0.70
CA ASP A 262 -21.83 -31.79 -2.00
C ASP A 262 -20.34 -31.65 -2.39
N TRP A 263 -19.62 -32.77 -2.31
CA TRP A 263 -18.20 -32.82 -2.65
C TRP A 263 -17.93 -32.44 -4.12
N THR A 264 -18.86 -32.71 -5.04
CA THR A 264 -18.63 -32.46 -6.47
C THR A 264 -18.61 -30.95 -6.78
N SER A 265 -19.57 -30.21 -6.26
CA SER A 265 -19.62 -28.73 -6.37
C SER A 265 -18.47 -28.03 -5.63
N SER A 266 -17.94 -28.66 -4.58
CA SER A 266 -16.83 -28.11 -3.79
C SER A 266 -15.51 -27.94 -4.56
N PHE A 267 -15.27 -28.74 -5.61
CA PHE A 267 -14.03 -28.65 -6.38
C PHE A 267 -13.78 -27.24 -6.93
N SER A 268 -14.82 -26.55 -7.40
CA SER A 268 -14.75 -25.18 -7.88
C SER A 268 -14.26 -24.21 -6.80
N TRP A 269 -14.72 -24.39 -5.56
CA TRP A 269 -14.30 -23.58 -4.41
C TRP A 269 -12.84 -23.81 -4.02
N TRP A 270 -12.39 -25.06 -4.04
CA TRP A 270 -10.98 -25.39 -3.81
C TRP A 270 -10.06 -24.83 -4.90
N ILE A 271 -10.48 -24.90 -6.17
CA ILE A 271 -9.77 -24.27 -7.28
C ILE A 271 -9.70 -22.75 -7.10
N LEU A 272 -10.81 -22.11 -6.72
CA LEU A 272 -10.86 -20.67 -6.46
C LEU A 272 -9.94 -20.26 -5.30
N LEU A 273 -9.95 -21.04 -4.20
CA LEU A 273 -9.06 -20.82 -3.06
C LEU A 273 -7.59 -20.95 -3.47
N PHE A 274 -7.26 -21.98 -4.23
CA PHE A 274 -5.90 -22.20 -4.75
C PHE A 274 -5.46 -21.05 -5.67
N GLY A 275 -6.35 -20.61 -6.57
CA GLY A 275 -6.12 -19.44 -7.43
C GLY A 275 -5.88 -18.16 -6.63
N LEU A 276 -6.66 -17.92 -5.56
CA LEU A 276 -6.44 -16.78 -4.65
C LEU A 276 -5.08 -16.86 -3.95
N LEU A 277 -4.68 -18.05 -3.49
CA LEU A 277 -3.36 -18.25 -2.87
C LEU A 277 -2.22 -17.98 -3.86
N ILE A 278 -2.35 -18.43 -5.12
CA ILE A 278 -1.39 -18.09 -6.18
C ILE A 278 -1.35 -16.58 -6.42
N THR A 279 -2.52 -15.96 -6.56
CA THR A 279 -2.64 -14.52 -6.80
C THR A 279 -1.95 -13.72 -5.69
N TYR A 280 -2.24 -14.04 -4.44
CA TYR A 280 -1.57 -13.38 -3.31
C TYR A 280 -0.09 -13.73 -3.21
N SER A 281 0.33 -14.92 -3.64
CA SER A 281 1.74 -15.27 -3.70
C SER A 281 2.49 -14.44 -4.74
N LEU A 282 1.88 -14.21 -5.90
CA LEU A 282 2.40 -13.32 -6.95
C LEU A 282 2.43 -11.86 -6.50
N ALA A 283 1.48 -11.43 -5.67
CA ALA A 283 1.44 -10.06 -5.15
C ALA A 283 2.53 -9.77 -4.10
N ILE A 284 3.24 -10.79 -3.59
CA ILE A 284 4.32 -10.59 -2.61
C ILE A 284 5.60 -10.18 -3.35
N PRO A 285 6.25 -9.07 -2.96
CA PRO A 285 7.48 -8.64 -3.59
C PRO A 285 8.67 -9.55 -3.23
N ASP A 286 9.61 -9.68 -4.17
CA ASP A 286 10.74 -10.62 -4.08
C ASP A 286 11.62 -10.42 -2.85
N TYR A 287 11.83 -9.17 -2.40
CA TYR A 287 12.67 -8.89 -1.24
C TYR A 287 12.12 -9.53 0.05
N LEU A 288 10.80 -9.75 0.18
CA LEU A 288 10.24 -10.47 1.32
C LEU A 288 10.50 -11.99 1.25
N VAL A 289 10.66 -12.53 0.04
CA VAL A 289 10.94 -13.95 -0.21
C VAL A 289 12.43 -14.24 -0.05
N GLU A 290 13.29 -13.39 -0.59
CA GLU A 290 14.75 -13.52 -0.49
C GLU A 290 15.25 -13.42 0.94
N ASP A 291 14.66 -12.56 1.76
CA ASP A 291 15.04 -12.43 3.17
C ASP A 291 14.82 -13.75 3.93
N LYS A 292 13.75 -14.48 3.60
CA LYS A 292 13.52 -15.83 4.13
C LYS A 292 14.58 -16.81 3.64
N LYS A 293 14.97 -16.76 2.36
CA LYS A 293 16.01 -17.65 1.79
C LYS A 293 17.36 -17.37 2.44
N LYS A 294 17.79 -16.11 2.55
CA LYS A 294 19.03 -15.71 3.23
C LYS A 294 19.04 -16.12 4.70
N LYS A 295 17.93 -15.94 5.41
CA LYS A 295 17.79 -16.40 6.81
C LYS A 295 17.80 -17.91 6.95
N LYS A 296 17.17 -18.65 6.02
CA LYS A 296 17.19 -20.12 6.00
C LYS A 296 18.59 -20.65 5.72
N HIS A 297 19.30 -20.04 4.77
CA HIS A 297 20.71 -20.35 4.48
C HIS A 297 21.64 -20.02 5.65
N SER A 298 21.44 -18.91 6.36
CA SER A 298 22.26 -18.58 7.53
C SER A 298 22.02 -19.51 8.72
N ILE A 299 20.79 -19.98 8.92
CA ILE A 299 20.45 -21.00 9.93
C ILE A 299 21.06 -22.37 9.54
N TRP A 300 21.00 -22.76 8.27
CA TRP A 300 21.66 -23.97 7.77
C TRP A 300 23.18 -23.91 7.91
N ARG A 301 23.80 -22.77 7.57
CA ARG A 301 25.24 -22.54 7.72
C ARG A 301 25.67 -22.58 9.19
N LYS A 302 24.90 -22.00 10.11
CA LYS A 302 25.15 -22.10 11.57
C LYS A 302 25.00 -23.53 12.10
N ARG A 303 24.05 -24.31 11.58
CA ARG A 303 23.90 -25.73 11.95
C ARG A 303 25.07 -26.57 11.44
N HIS A 304 25.55 -26.34 10.22
CA HIS A 304 26.74 -27.00 9.68
C HIS A 304 28.01 -26.65 10.44
N LEU A 305 28.25 -25.37 10.77
CA LEU A 305 29.39 -24.99 11.61
C LEU A 305 29.34 -25.64 12.99
N ASN A 306 28.16 -25.70 13.61
CA ASN A 306 28.00 -26.32 14.93
C ASN A 306 28.08 -27.86 14.90
N SER A 307 27.84 -28.51 13.76
CA SER A 307 28.06 -29.95 13.60
C SER A 307 29.54 -30.25 13.33
N GLU A 308 30.23 -29.45 12.51
CA GLU A 308 31.68 -29.61 12.26
C GLU A 308 32.51 -29.36 13.54
N LEU A 309 32.13 -28.38 14.37
CA LEU A 309 32.79 -28.11 15.66
C LEU A 309 32.56 -29.22 16.71
N LYS A 310 31.60 -30.14 16.50
CA LYS A 310 31.36 -31.29 17.36
C LYS A 310 32.11 -32.56 16.93
N GLU A 311 32.64 -32.59 15.70
CA GLU A 311 33.34 -33.73 15.14
C GLU A 311 34.87 -33.63 15.22
N ILE A 312 35.40 -32.56 15.82
CA ILE A 312 36.84 -32.46 16.13
C ILE A 312 37.05 -33.01 17.55
N PRO A 313 37.61 -34.23 17.73
CA PRO A 313 38.02 -34.70 19.04
C PRO A 313 39.25 -33.89 19.48
N ALA A 314 39.30 -33.55 20.77
CA ALA A 314 40.42 -32.85 21.40
C ALA A 314 41.73 -33.66 21.35
#